data_AF-A0A924YZQ9-F1
#
_entry.id   AF-A0A924YZQ9-F1
#
_cell.length_a   1.000
_cell.length_b   1.000
_cell.length_c   1.000
_cell.angle_alpha   90.00
_cell.angle_beta   90.00
_cell.angle_gamma   90.00
#
_symmetry.space_group_name_H-M   'P 1'
#
loop_
_entity.id
_entity.type
_entity.pdbx_description
1 polymer ?
#
loop_
_entity_poly.entity_id
_entity_poly.type
_entity_poly.pdbx_seq_one_letter_code
_entity_poly.pdbx_strand_id
1 'polypeptide(L)' 'MARGTDFAQDYQQAERAYMQGKYEEAAKIVDRLVDDDPQDPSARLLRGHIYCYGLQQYGVAQEQYQTVLNLTSD' A
#
# COMPACT_ATOMS: atom_id res chain seq x y z
N MET A 1 8.01 -21.50 4.05
CA MET A 1 7.06 -20.75 4.91
C MET A 1 7.55 -19.32 5.21
N ALA A 2 8.28 -18.66 4.29
CA ALA A 2 8.94 -17.37 4.58
C ALA A 2 8.19 -16.11 4.09
N ARG A 3 7.19 -16.26 3.20
CA ARG A 3 6.53 -15.13 2.51
C ARG A 3 5.65 -14.28 3.44
N GLY A 4 4.88 -14.90 4.34
CA GLY A 4 3.99 -14.15 5.25
C GLY A 4 4.72 -13.25 6.26
N THR A 5 5.91 -13.65 6.69
CA THR A 5 6.77 -12.85 7.58
C THR A 5 7.42 -11.67 6.87
N ASP A 6 7.75 -11.82 5.60
CA ASP A 6 8.37 -10.76 4.79
C ASP A 6 7.34 -9.67 4.45
N PHE A 7 6.12 -10.08 4.06
CA PHE A 7 5.01 -9.17 3.77
C PHE A 7 4.66 -8.26 4.96
N ALA A 8 4.50 -8.83 6.15
CA ALA A 8 4.17 -8.03 7.34
C ALA A 8 5.30 -7.06 7.72
N GLN A 9 6.56 -7.47 7.53
CA GLN A 9 7.72 -6.63 7.81
C GLN A 9 7.85 -5.47 6.81
N ASP A 10 7.67 -5.75 5.52
CA ASP A 10 7.66 -4.75 4.46
C ASP A 10 6.47 -3.78 4.63
N TYR A 11 5.29 -4.27 5.02
CA TYR A 11 4.14 -3.42 5.32
C TYR A 11 4.45 -2.43 6.45
N GLN A 12 4.99 -2.93 7.56
CA GLN A 12 5.43 -2.08 8.67
C GLN A 12 6.50 -1.08 8.24
N GLN A 13 7.42 -1.47 7.34
CA GLN A 13 8.44 -0.57 6.82
C GLN A 13 7.83 0.55 5.96
N ALA A 14 6.87 0.22 5.09
CA ALA A 14 6.15 1.19 4.27
C ALA A 14 5.38 2.19 5.13
N GLU A 15 4.66 1.74 6.16
CA GLU A 15 3.95 2.61 7.10
C GLU A 15 4.93 3.55 7.82
N ARG A 16 6.05 3.02 8.32
CA ARG A 16 7.06 3.83 9.00
C ARG A 16 7.69 4.86 8.07
N ALA A 17 7.95 4.51 6.82
CA ALA A 17 8.47 5.46 5.83
C ALA A 17 7.45 6.56 5.53
N TYR A 18 6.17 6.20 5.39
CA TYR A 18 5.06 7.14 5.21
C TYR A 18 4.96 8.13 6.38
N MET A 19 4.99 7.64 7.62
CA MET A 19 4.95 8.48 8.83
C MET A 19 6.17 9.41 8.96
N GLN A 20 7.32 9.02 8.40
CA GLN A 20 8.54 9.85 8.37
C GLN A 20 8.54 10.88 7.22
N GLY A 21 7.48 10.95 6.42
CA GLY A 21 7.41 11.81 5.23
C GLY A 21 8.25 11.30 4.05
N LYS A 22 8.77 10.07 4.11
CA LYS A 22 9.55 9.43 3.05
C LYS A 22 8.61 8.74 2.06
N TYR A 23 7.78 9.54 1.39
CA TYR A 23 6.68 9.03 0.57
C TYR A 23 7.15 8.19 -0.62
N GLU A 24 8.26 8.56 -1.27
CA GLU A 24 8.82 7.78 -2.38
C GLU A 24 9.35 6.41 -1.93
N GLU A 25 9.94 6.33 -0.74
CA GLU A 25 10.41 5.07 -0.16
C GLU A 25 9.23 4.19 0.24
N ALA A 26 8.22 4.79 0.88
CA ALA A 26 6.98 4.11 1.22
C ALA A 26 6.26 3.55 -0.03
N ALA A 27 6.21 4.33 -1.11
CA ALA A 27 5.62 3.93 -2.38
C ALA A 27 6.34 2.71 -2.97
N LYS A 28 7.68 2.73 -3.03
CA LYS A 28 8.46 1.58 -3.54
C LYS A 28 8.21 0.28 -2.77
N ILE A 29 8.04 0.37 -1.45
CA ILE A 29 7.80 -0.82 -0.62
C ILE A 29 6.36 -1.31 -0.85
N VAL A 30 5.38 -0.41 -0.79
CA VAL A 30 3.97 -0.79 -0.93
C VAL A 30 3.60 -1.24 -2.34
N ASP A 31 4.26 -0.73 -3.39
CA ASP A 31 4.11 -1.25 -4.75
C ASP A 31 4.55 -2.71 -4.84
N ARG A 32 5.65 -3.09 -4.18
CA ARG A 32 6.08 -4.50 -4.11
C ARG A 32 5.08 -5.36 -3.36
N LEU A 33 4.51 -4.85 -2.26
CA LEU A 33 3.47 -5.58 -1.51
C LEU A 33 2.22 -5.83 -2.35
N VAL A 34 1.77 -4.83 -3.12
CA VAL A 34 0.60 -4.97 -4.01
C VAL A 34 0.91 -5.83 -5.24
N ASP A 35 2.17 -5.87 -5.70
CA ASP A 35 2.60 -6.77 -6.78
C ASP A 35 2.67 -8.23 -6.32
N ASP A 36 3.19 -8.47 -5.09
CA ASP A 36 3.27 -9.82 -4.50
C ASP A 36 1.88 -10.36 -4.12
N ASP A 37 1.05 -9.53 -3.49
CA ASP A 37 -0.34 -9.86 -3.16
C ASP A 37 -1.32 -8.77 -3.65
N PRO A 38 -1.79 -8.87 -4.90
CA PRO A 38 -2.73 -7.90 -5.46
C PRO A 38 -4.15 -8.07 -4.91
N GLN A 39 -4.43 -9.05 -4.04
CA GLN A 39 -5.76 -9.22 -3.46
C GLN A 39 -5.82 -8.76 -2.00
N ASP A 40 -4.68 -8.45 -1.37
CA ASP A 40 -4.65 -7.90 -0.03
C ASP A 40 -5.21 -6.46 -0.01
N PRO A 41 -6.36 -6.24 0.64
CA PRO A 41 -6.95 -4.91 0.72
C PRO A 41 -6.12 -3.95 1.57
N SER A 42 -5.34 -4.46 2.52
CA SER A 42 -4.54 -3.63 3.45
C SER A 42 -3.39 -2.94 2.72
N ALA A 43 -2.60 -3.66 1.92
CA ALA A 43 -1.52 -3.14 1.11
C ALA A 43 -2.03 -2.15 0.07
N ARG A 44 -3.15 -2.46 -0.60
CA ARG A 44 -3.79 -1.53 -1.54
C ARG A 44 -4.27 -0.25 -0.86
N LEU A 45 -4.83 -0.34 0.35
CA LEU A 45 -5.27 0.81 1.12
C LEU A 45 -4.08 1.70 1.50
N LEU A 46 -2.99 1.11 2.01
CA LEU A 46 -1.76 1.82 2.34
C LEU A 46 -1.16 2.50 1.11
N ARG A 47 -1.15 1.82 -0.04
CA ARG A 47 -0.73 2.40 -1.33
C ARG A 47 -1.58 3.61 -1.67
N GLY A 48 -2.91 3.48 -1.57
CA GLY A 48 -3.82 4.60 -1.75
C GLY A 48 -3.45 5.81 -0.88
N HIS A 49 -3.21 5.61 0.41
CA HIS A 49 -2.83 6.69 1.33
C HIS A 49 -1.51 7.35 0.97
N ILE A 50 -0.47 6.55 0.67
CA ILE A 50 0.85 7.06 0.29
C ILE A 50 0.76 7.91 -0.99
N TYR A 51 0.03 7.43 -2.00
CA TYR A 51 -0.14 8.16 -3.25
C TYR A 51 -1.04 9.39 -3.08
N CYS A 52 -2.06 9.35 -2.23
CA CYS A 52 -2.98 10.46 -1.97
C CYS A 52 -2.30 11.60 -1.20
N TYR A 53 -1.73 11.28 -0.04
CA TYR A 53 -1.21 12.28 0.91
C TYR A 53 0.27 12.57 0.71
N GLY A 54 1.04 11.57 0.28
CA GLY A 54 2.49 11.69 0.11
C GLY A 54 2.89 12.23 -1.25
N LEU A 55 2.35 11.64 -2.32
CA LEU A 55 2.72 11.97 -3.70
C LEU A 55 1.68 12.84 -4.43
N GLN A 56 0.55 13.14 -3.79
CA GLN A 56 -0.55 13.93 -4.36
C GLN A 56 -1.09 13.38 -5.70
N GLN A 57 -0.94 12.08 -5.93
CA GLN A 57 -1.45 11.35 -7.09
C GLN A 57 -2.84 10.80 -6.79
N TYR A 58 -3.81 11.69 -6.74
CA TYR A 58 -5.19 11.37 -6.35
C TYR A 58 -5.85 10.34 -7.28
N GLY A 59 -5.52 10.34 -8.58
CA GLY A 59 -6.06 9.36 -9.54
C GLY A 59 -5.66 7.93 -9.19
N VAL A 60 -4.38 7.70 -8.87
CA VAL A 60 -3.88 6.39 -8.45
C VAL A 60 -4.53 5.99 -7.13
N ALA A 61 -4.60 6.91 -6.17
CA ALA A 61 -5.20 6.63 -4.88
C ALA A 61 -6.68 6.23 -4.97
N GLN A 62 -7.47 6.95 -5.78
CA GLN A 62 -8.88 6.66 -5.99
C GLN A 62 -9.10 5.26 -6.57
N GLU A 63 -8.31 4.86 -7.57
CA GLU A 63 -8.37 3.51 -8.15
C GLU A 63 -8.08 2.43 -7.10
N GLN A 64 -7.06 2.65 -6.24
CA GLN A 64 -6.74 1.71 -5.18
C GLN A 64 -7.88 1.60 -4.17
N TYR A 65 -8.44 2.72 -3.70
CA TYR A 65 -9.57 2.68 -2.77
C TYR A 65 -10.79 2.00 -3.35
N GLN A 66 -11.13 2.27 -4.62
CA GLN A 66 -12.25 1.61 -5.28
C GLN A 66 -12.02 0.10 -5.35
N THR A 67 -10.79 -0.33 -5.63
CA THR A 67 -10.46 -1.75 -5.66
C THR A 67 -10.57 -2.38 -4.28
N VAL A 68 -10.08 -1.72 -3.23
CA VAL A 68 -10.23 -2.17 -1.83
C VAL A 68 -11.71 -2.31 -1.46
N LEU A 69 -12.53 -1.32 -1.79
CA LEU A 69 -13.98 -1.38 -1.56
C LEU A 69 -14.60 -2.58 -2.28
N ASN A 70 -14.23 -2.83 -3.54
CA ASN A 70 -14.73 -3.98 -4.29
C ASN A 70 -14.27 -5.33 -3.70
N LEU A 71 -13.07 -5.40 -3.14
CA LEU A 71 -12.51 -6.61 -2.51
C LEU A 71 -13.09 -6.89 -1.12
N THR A 72 -13.58 -5.86 -0.43
CA THR A 72 -14.08 -5.94 0.95
C THR A 72 -15.60 -5.84 1.06
N SER A 73 -16.27 -5.46 -0.02
CA SER A 73 -17.74 -5.47 -0.11
C SER A 73 -18.20 -6.88 -0.47
N ASP A 74 -18.63 -7.63 0.55
CA ASP A 74 -19.42 -8.88 0.48
C ASP A 74 -20.92 -8.56 0.38
#